data_AF-A0A7Z9VES1-F1
#
_entry.id   AF-A0A7Z9VES1-F1
#
_cell.length_a   1.000
_cell.length_b   1.000
_cell.length_c   1.000
_cell.angle_alpha   90.00
_cell.angle_beta   90.00
_cell.angle_gamma   90.00
#
_symmetry.space_group_name_H-M   'P 1'
#
loop_
_entity.id
_entity.type
_entity.pdbx_description
1 polymer ?
#
loop_
_entity_poly.entity_id
_entity_poly.type
_entity_poly.pdbx_seq_one_letter_code
_entity_poly.pdbx_strand_id
1 'polypeptide(L)'
;MLKREMTLGIVVVVAVCLLAAAPAAVSPDDVSQLGKKLTPMGAIQAGTDSGTIPPWEGGIKAPIPGWKSGQHSPDPFPEDKPLYRVDSSNYEDYAQFLSAGQMAMFQRYPDSWYMDVYPSRRTVAYPEDIYAASVENASTASLTPDGNGVNNCRRTSPFPIPENGLHGIWNHMLRYRGESIQRTIGQVAPRPDGAYTMVRIEEQVLWRYNREGMTSANS
;
A
#
# COMPACT_ATOMS: atom_id res chain seq x y z
N MET A 1 8.59 -45.82 40.30
CA MET A 1 9.28 -44.85 39.42
C MET A 1 8.45 -44.44 38.22
N LEU A 2 7.77 -45.35 37.52
CA LEU A 2 6.94 -45.06 36.33
C LEU A 2 5.88 -43.95 36.50
N LYS A 3 5.20 -43.87 37.66
CA LYS A 3 4.15 -42.87 37.88
C LYS A 3 4.66 -41.43 38.04
N ARG A 4 5.94 -41.21 38.38
CA ARG A 4 6.50 -39.86 38.59
C ARG A 4 7.04 -39.24 37.30
N GLU A 5 7.50 -40.08 36.38
CA GLU A 5 7.97 -39.67 35.04
C GLU A 5 6.80 -39.39 34.09
N MET A 6 5.69 -40.12 34.26
CA MET A 6 4.46 -39.89 33.48
C MET A 6 3.79 -38.55 33.85
N THR A 7 3.80 -38.14 35.12
CA THR A 7 3.30 -36.81 35.53
C THR A 7 4.20 -35.68 35.05
N LEU A 8 5.52 -35.89 35.03
CA LEU A 8 6.48 -34.90 34.54
C LEU A 8 6.37 -34.70 33.01
N GLY A 9 6.14 -35.78 32.26
CA GLY A 9 5.92 -35.70 30.80
C GLY A 9 4.63 -34.97 30.42
N ILE A 10 3.54 -35.15 31.19
CA ILE A 10 2.27 -34.46 30.94
C ILE A 10 2.39 -32.95 31.24
N VAL A 11 3.14 -32.56 32.27
CA VAL A 11 3.37 -31.14 32.60
C VAL A 11 4.22 -30.44 31.52
N VAL A 12 5.20 -31.13 30.93
CA VAL A 12 6.04 -30.58 29.84
C VAL A 12 5.25 -30.43 28.53
N VAL A 13 4.36 -31.37 28.21
CA VAL A 13 3.52 -31.27 26.99
C VAL A 13 2.47 -30.16 27.11
N VAL A 14 1.88 -29.95 28.29
CA VAL A 14 0.95 -28.82 28.53
C VAL A 14 1.68 -27.47 28.48
N ALA A 15 2.93 -27.40 28.95
CA ALA A 15 3.74 -26.17 28.87
C ALA A 15 4.17 -25.81 27.44
N VAL A 16 4.42 -26.80 26.57
CA VAL A 16 4.77 -26.55 25.16
C VAL A 16 3.54 -26.14 24.33
N CYS A 17 2.34 -26.61 24.67
CA CYS A 17 1.11 -26.16 24.01
C CYS A 17 0.69 -24.72 24.38
N LEU A 18 1.18 -24.18 25.51
CA LEU A 18 0.96 -22.77 25.90
C LEU A 18 1.92 -21.79 25.20
N LEU A 19 2.93 -22.29 24.48
CA LEU A 19 3.91 -21.49 23.71
C LEU A 19 3.52 -21.32 22.23
N ALA A 20 2.36 -21.84 21.81
CA ALA A 20 1.69 -21.35 20.61
C ALA A 20 1.09 -19.97 20.92
N ALA A 21 1.99 -18.99 21.10
CA ALA A 21 1.64 -17.60 21.20
C ALA A 21 0.75 -17.26 20.00
N ALA A 22 -0.47 -16.80 20.28
CA ALA A 22 -1.23 -16.04 19.32
C ALA A 22 -0.30 -14.99 18.68
N PRO A 23 -0.48 -14.63 17.40
CA PRO A 23 0.19 -13.44 16.87
C PRO A 23 -0.14 -12.31 17.85
N ALA A 24 0.89 -11.84 18.56
CA ALA A 24 0.72 -10.79 19.55
C ALA A 24 0.05 -9.64 18.81
N ALA A 25 -1.11 -9.19 19.30
CA ALA A 25 -1.68 -7.96 18.79
C ALA A 25 -0.59 -6.88 18.82
N VAL A 26 -0.52 -6.07 17.77
CA VAL A 26 0.46 -4.98 17.61
C VAL A 26 0.61 -4.26 18.96
N SER A 27 1.84 -4.11 19.43
CA SER A 27 2.06 -3.58 20.77
C SER A 27 1.47 -2.17 20.88
N PRO A 28 0.89 -1.77 22.02
CA PRO A 28 0.39 -0.40 22.21
C PRO A 28 1.48 0.67 21.93
N ASP A 29 2.74 0.31 22.18
CA ASP A 29 3.90 1.16 21.90
C ASP A 29 4.10 1.38 20.40
N ASP A 30 3.87 0.36 19.57
CA ASP A 30 3.93 0.45 18.10
C ASP A 30 2.77 1.28 17.54
N VAL A 31 1.55 1.06 18.04
CA VAL A 31 0.38 1.87 17.66
C VAL A 31 0.62 3.36 17.98
N SER A 32 1.27 3.65 19.11
CA SER A 32 1.59 5.02 19.52
C SER A 32 2.58 5.76 18.60
N GLN A 33 3.23 5.05 17.67
CA GLN A 33 4.12 5.63 16.65
C GLN A 33 3.36 6.19 15.44
N LEU A 34 2.10 5.78 15.21
CA LEU A 34 1.25 6.32 14.15
C LEU A 34 0.93 7.80 14.40
N GLY A 35 1.15 8.63 13.39
CA GLY A 35 1.08 10.09 13.49
C GLY A 35 2.32 10.75 14.11
N LYS A 36 3.37 9.98 14.45
CA LYS A 36 4.65 10.49 14.96
C LYS A 36 5.81 10.09 14.06
N LYS A 37 6.35 8.88 14.24
CA LYS A 37 7.43 8.33 13.41
C LYS A 37 6.88 7.67 12.14
N LEU A 38 5.66 7.18 12.23
CA LEU A 38 4.91 6.64 11.12
C LEU A 38 3.79 7.62 10.74
N THR A 39 3.45 7.69 9.46
CA THR A 39 2.22 8.35 9.00
C THR A 39 1.01 7.62 9.60
N PRO A 40 -0.20 8.21 9.58
CA PRO A 40 -1.39 7.52 10.06
C PRO A 40 -1.69 6.21 9.31
N MET A 41 -1.14 6.05 8.10
CA MET A 41 -1.23 4.84 7.28
C MET A 41 -0.10 3.83 7.52
N GLY A 42 0.80 4.08 8.48
CA GLY A 42 1.87 3.16 8.87
C GLY A 42 3.17 3.25 8.06
N ALA A 43 3.26 4.16 7.08
CA ALA A 43 4.52 4.39 6.36
C ALA A 43 5.50 5.22 7.21
N ILE A 44 6.80 5.11 6.96
CA ILE A 44 7.78 6.00 7.60
C ILE A 44 7.44 7.47 7.26
N GLN A 45 7.35 8.33 8.29
CA GLN A 45 7.00 9.73 8.13
C GLN A 45 8.18 10.57 7.66
N ALA A 46 9.38 10.28 8.19
CA ALA A 46 10.61 10.96 7.81
C ALA A 46 10.98 10.74 6.34
N GLY A 47 11.79 11.65 5.81
CA GLY A 47 12.49 11.47 4.54
C GLY A 47 13.72 10.57 4.71
N THR A 48 14.42 10.33 3.61
CA THR A 48 15.72 9.65 3.63
C THR A 48 16.82 10.63 4.05
N ASP A 49 17.84 10.16 4.77
CA ASP A 49 18.99 10.99 5.19
C ASP A 49 19.73 11.64 4.01
N SER A 50 19.73 10.98 2.85
CA SER A 50 20.26 11.51 1.57
C SER A 50 19.47 12.68 1.00
N GLY A 51 18.29 13.00 1.53
CA GLY A 51 17.38 14.02 1.01
C GLY A 51 16.65 13.66 -0.29
N THR A 52 16.88 12.46 -0.86
CA THR A 52 16.27 12.03 -2.13
C THR A 52 14.76 11.81 -2.05
N ILE A 53 14.26 11.40 -0.88
CA ILE A 53 12.83 11.29 -0.58
C ILE A 53 12.52 12.28 0.55
N PRO A 54 11.62 13.27 0.33
CA PRO A 54 11.26 14.22 1.37
C PRO A 54 10.40 13.56 2.48
N PRO A 55 10.33 14.16 3.68
CA PRO A 55 9.35 13.77 4.68
C PRO A 55 7.92 13.91 4.13
N TRP A 56 6.99 13.14 4.67
CA TRP A 56 5.58 13.31 4.35
C TRP A 56 4.94 14.33 5.28
N GLU A 57 4.37 15.39 4.69
CA GLU A 57 3.81 16.55 5.41
C GLU A 57 2.28 16.62 5.29
N GLY A 58 1.62 15.51 4.92
CA GLY A 58 0.17 15.44 4.75
C GLY A 58 -0.33 15.40 3.31
N GLY A 59 0.58 15.41 2.32
CA GLY A 59 0.23 15.37 0.90
C GLY A 59 -0.47 16.63 0.39
N ILE A 60 -1.12 16.54 -0.78
CA ILE A 60 -1.87 17.65 -1.39
C ILE A 60 -3.25 17.74 -0.74
N LYS A 61 -3.52 18.84 -0.04
CA LYS A 61 -4.76 19.05 0.74
C LYS A 61 -5.81 19.94 0.03
N ALA A 62 -5.43 20.61 -1.05
CA ALA A 62 -6.30 21.49 -1.81
C ALA A 62 -6.22 21.17 -3.30
N PRO A 63 -7.29 21.40 -4.07
CA PRO A 63 -7.24 21.29 -5.52
C PRO A 63 -6.12 22.15 -6.10
N ILE A 64 -5.46 21.63 -7.12
CA ILE A 64 -4.42 22.38 -7.84
C ILE A 64 -5.07 23.60 -8.48
N PRO A 65 -4.48 24.81 -8.35
CA PRO A 65 -5.04 26.03 -8.92
C PRO A 65 -5.45 25.86 -10.39
N GLY A 66 -6.66 26.31 -10.72
CA GLY A 66 -7.21 26.22 -12.08
C GLY A 66 -7.90 24.90 -12.43
N TRP A 67 -7.83 23.86 -11.57
CA TRP A 67 -8.59 22.64 -11.77
C TRP A 67 -10.10 22.89 -11.60
N LYS A 68 -10.90 22.25 -12.47
CA LYS A 68 -12.37 22.24 -12.38
C LYS A 68 -12.88 20.80 -12.46
N SER A 69 -14.02 20.55 -11.82
CA SER A 69 -14.68 19.24 -11.89
C SER A 69 -14.92 18.80 -13.34
N GLY A 70 -14.65 17.53 -13.64
CA GLY A 70 -14.75 16.95 -14.98
C GLY A 70 -13.51 17.13 -15.86
N GLN A 71 -12.50 17.90 -15.44
CA GLN A 71 -11.24 18.03 -16.15
C GLN A 71 -10.19 17.02 -15.67
N HIS A 72 -9.22 16.74 -16.54
CA HIS A 72 -8.01 16.03 -16.14
C HIS A 72 -7.29 16.80 -15.03
N SER A 73 -6.83 16.10 -14.00
CA SER A 73 -6.05 16.72 -12.93
C SER A 73 -4.76 17.30 -13.52
N PRO A 74 -4.49 18.60 -13.37
CA PRO A 74 -3.23 19.17 -13.83
C PRO A 74 -2.06 18.57 -13.06
N ASP A 75 -0.86 18.69 -13.62
CA ASP A 75 0.37 18.34 -12.90
C ASP A 75 0.56 19.31 -11.71
N PRO A 76 0.70 18.81 -10.47
CA PRO A 76 0.98 19.65 -9.31
C PRO A 76 2.38 20.29 -9.32
N PHE A 77 3.32 19.78 -10.12
CA PHE A 77 4.70 20.27 -10.19
C PHE A 77 5.15 20.48 -11.65
N PRO A 78 4.50 21.38 -12.42
CA PRO A 78 4.80 21.56 -13.84
C PRO A 78 6.24 22.06 -14.11
N GLU A 79 6.91 22.58 -13.08
CA GLU A 79 8.28 23.08 -13.15
C GLU A 79 9.34 22.01 -12.81
N ASP A 80 8.93 20.79 -12.41
CA ASP A 80 9.88 19.72 -12.10
C ASP A 80 10.61 19.28 -13.38
N LYS A 81 11.95 19.29 -13.30
CA LYS A 81 12.84 18.87 -14.38
C LYS A 81 13.53 17.56 -14.01
N PRO A 82 13.96 16.76 -15.00
CA PRO A 82 14.81 15.61 -14.73
C PRO A 82 16.05 16.02 -13.94
N LEU A 83 16.32 15.31 -12.85
CA LEU A 83 17.56 15.40 -12.09
C LEU A 83 18.72 14.81 -12.89
N TYR A 84 18.47 13.67 -13.53
CA TYR A 84 19.41 12.97 -14.41
C TYR A 84 18.65 11.98 -15.30
N ARG A 85 19.34 11.45 -16.31
CA ARG A 85 18.85 10.42 -17.22
C ARG A 85 19.64 9.13 -17.06
N VAL A 86 18.93 8.02 -17.03
CA VAL A 86 19.50 6.67 -17.12
C VAL A 86 19.22 6.13 -18.53
N ASP A 87 20.26 5.68 -19.22
CA ASP A 87 20.18 5.13 -20.58
C ASP A 87 21.17 3.97 -20.76
N SER A 88 21.28 3.47 -21.99
CA SER A 88 22.15 2.33 -22.31
C SER A 88 23.63 2.55 -22.01
N SER A 89 24.10 3.81 -21.89
CA SER A 89 25.50 4.13 -21.61
C SER A 89 25.87 4.08 -20.13
N ASN A 90 24.90 4.21 -19.23
CA ASN A 90 25.15 4.37 -17.78
C ASN A 90 24.25 3.51 -16.87
N TYR A 91 23.32 2.72 -17.40
CA TYR A 91 22.37 1.96 -16.56
C TYR A 91 23.06 1.01 -15.56
N GLU A 92 24.27 0.54 -15.86
CA GLU A 92 25.04 -0.33 -14.97
C GLU A 92 25.41 0.36 -13.66
N ASP A 93 25.67 1.67 -13.68
CA ASP A 93 25.94 2.47 -12.47
C ASP A 93 24.72 2.54 -11.54
N TYR A 94 23.52 2.30 -12.08
CA TYR A 94 22.25 2.34 -11.38
C TYR A 94 21.63 0.94 -11.18
N ALA A 95 22.36 -0.14 -11.50
CA ALA A 95 21.80 -1.50 -11.53
C ALA A 95 21.09 -1.93 -10.23
N GLN A 96 21.55 -1.46 -9.07
CA GLN A 96 20.92 -1.73 -7.77
C GLN A 96 19.48 -1.18 -7.64
N PHE A 97 19.11 -0.19 -8.45
CA PHE A 97 17.79 0.43 -8.47
C PHE A 97 16.91 -0.07 -9.62
N LEU A 98 17.46 -0.93 -10.49
CA LEU A 98 16.80 -1.39 -11.71
C LEU A 98 16.40 -2.86 -11.58
N SER A 99 15.18 -3.17 -12.01
CA SER A 99 14.75 -4.55 -12.21
C SER A 99 15.45 -5.17 -13.43
N ALA A 100 15.54 -6.50 -13.46
CA ALA A 100 16.07 -7.22 -14.62
C ALA A 100 15.35 -6.87 -15.93
N GLY A 101 14.04 -6.61 -15.87
CA GLY A 101 13.25 -6.16 -17.01
C GLY A 101 13.66 -4.77 -17.50
N GLN A 102 13.90 -3.82 -16.61
CA GLN A 102 14.38 -2.48 -16.98
C GLN A 102 15.79 -2.52 -17.58
N MET A 103 16.70 -3.30 -16.99
CA MET A 103 18.05 -3.49 -17.56
C MET A 103 17.99 -4.11 -18.96
N ALA A 104 17.15 -5.13 -19.17
CA ALA A 104 16.95 -5.74 -20.48
C ALA A 104 16.39 -4.75 -21.52
N MET A 105 15.59 -3.76 -21.11
CA MET A 105 15.08 -2.73 -22.03
C MET A 105 16.20 -1.81 -22.53
N PHE A 106 17.15 -1.41 -21.67
CA PHE A 106 18.32 -0.62 -22.10
C PHE A 106 19.21 -1.38 -23.08
N GLN A 107 19.38 -2.69 -22.88
CA GLN A 107 20.15 -3.55 -23.79
C GLN A 107 19.44 -3.79 -25.12
N ARG A 108 18.11 -3.97 -25.09
CA ARG A 108 17.31 -4.28 -26.29
C ARG A 108 17.06 -3.05 -27.16
N TYR A 109 16.95 -1.88 -26.56
CA TYR A 109 16.61 -0.62 -27.24
C TYR A 109 17.59 0.49 -26.87
N PRO A 110 18.89 0.33 -27.19
CA PRO A 110 19.93 1.20 -26.66
C PRO A 110 19.83 2.66 -27.12
N ASP A 111 19.22 2.90 -28.29
CA ASP A 111 19.13 4.23 -28.90
C ASP A 111 17.81 4.97 -28.57
N SER A 112 16.81 4.26 -28.02
CA SER A 112 15.45 4.81 -27.87
C SER A 112 14.85 4.65 -26.48
N TRP A 113 15.38 3.75 -25.64
CA TRP A 113 14.92 3.59 -24.28
C TRP A 113 15.80 4.33 -23.29
N TYR A 114 15.18 5.21 -22.51
CA TYR A 114 15.81 5.94 -21.42
C TYR A 114 14.80 6.15 -20.28
N MET A 115 15.31 6.47 -19.09
CA MET A 115 14.52 6.85 -17.92
C MET A 115 14.98 8.21 -17.42
N ASP A 116 14.10 9.21 -17.48
CA ASP A 116 14.31 10.49 -16.81
C ASP A 116 13.91 10.34 -15.33
N VAL A 117 14.85 10.62 -14.43
CA VAL A 117 14.62 10.57 -12.99
C VAL A 117 14.28 11.95 -12.49
N TYR A 118 13.14 12.09 -11.82
CA TYR A 118 12.62 13.37 -11.30
C TYR A 118 12.72 13.44 -9.77
N PRO A 119 12.57 14.65 -9.18
CA PRO A 119 12.47 14.80 -7.73
C PRO A 119 11.34 13.96 -7.14
N SER A 120 11.59 13.30 -6.00
CA SER A 120 10.54 12.58 -5.28
C SER A 120 9.57 13.56 -4.63
N ARG A 121 8.26 13.34 -4.83
CA ARG A 121 7.18 14.11 -4.21
C ARG A 121 6.23 13.17 -3.47
N ARG A 122 6.04 13.37 -2.16
CA ARG A 122 5.11 12.56 -1.35
C ARG A 122 3.74 13.25 -1.24
N THR A 123 2.96 13.17 -2.32
CA THR A 123 1.71 13.95 -2.49
C THR A 123 0.44 13.26 -2.03
N VAL A 124 0.49 11.94 -1.77
CA VAL A 124 -0.72 11.19 -1.40
C VAL A 124 -1.32 11.76 -0.12
N ALA A 125 -2.60 12.08 -0.21
CA ALA A 125 -3.44 12.50 0.90
C ALA A 125 -4.75 11.71 0.88
N TYR A 126 -5.28 11.43 2.07
CA TYR A 126 -6.58 10.81 2.30
C TYR A 126 -7.47 11.77 3.11
N PRO A 127 -8.80 11.60 3.07
CA PRO A 127 -9.70 12.27 4.00
C PRO A 127 -9.33 11.97 5.46
N GLU A 128 -9.54 12.93 6.36
CA GLU A 128 -9.15 12.80 7.77
C GLU A 128 -9.78 11.60 8.47
N ASP A 129 -11.00 11.22 8.09
CA ASP A 129 -11.69 10.06 8.67
C ASP A 129 -11.06 8.72 8.28
N ILE A 130 -10.33 8.65 7.16
CA ILE A 130 -9.54 7.50 6.72
C ILE A 130 -8.28 7.37 7.58
N TYR A 131 -7.62 8.48 7.90
CA TYR A 131 -6.50 8.46 8.84
C TYR A 131 -6.95 8.02 10.23
N ALA A 132 -8.06 8.57 10.73
CA ALA A 132 -8.64 8.17 12.00
C ALA A 132 -9.00 6.68 12.01
N ALA A 133 -9.60 6.18 10.93
CA ALA A 133 -9.93 4.76 10.78
C ALA A 133 -8.67 3.88 10.79
N SER A 134 -7.61 4.27 10.08
CA SER A 134 -6.35 3.52 10.06
C SER A 134 -5.74 3.40 11.46
N VAL A 135 -5.69 4.50 12.22
CA VAL A 135 -5.18 4.51 13.60
C VAL A 135 -6.05 3.67 14.52
N GLU A 136 -7.37 3.74 14.39
CA GLU A 136 -8.30 2.89 15.16
C GLU A 136 -8.08 1.41 14.86
N ASN A 137 -8.09 1.05 13.57
CA ASN A 137 -7.89 -0.31 13.08
C ASN A 137 -6.59 -0.94 13.61
N ALA A 138 -5.53 -0.16 13.78
CA ALA A 138 -4.25 -0.64 14.32
C ALA A 138 -4.40 -1.31 15.70
N SER A 139 -5.41 -0.91 16.48
CA SER A 139 -5.68 -1.42 17.82
C SER A 139 -6.88 -2.37 17.89
N THR A 140 -7.79 -2.31 16.93
CA THR A 140 -9.05 -3.07 16.95
C THR A 140 -9.07 -4.24 15.99
N ALA A 141 -8.39 -4.14 14.85
CA ALA A 141 -8.49 -5.11 13.77
C ALA A 141 -7.86 -6.44 14.15
N SER A 142 -8.50 -7.53 13.73
CA SER A 142 -7.98 -8.89 13.94
C SER A 142 -8.37 -9.78 12.78
N LEU A 143 -7.53 -10.78 12.47
CA LEU A 143 -7.91 -11.80 11.50
C LEU A 143 -9.00 -12.71 12.07
N THR A 144 -9.86 -13.25 11.20
CA THR A 144 -10.67 -14.41 11.56
C THR A 144 -9.78 -15.62 11.86
N PRO A 145 -10.26 -16.64 12.61
CA PRO A 145 -9.43 -17.80 12.98
C PRO A 145 -8.81 -18.54 11.79
N ASP A 146 -9.45 -18.51 10.61
CA ASP A 146 -8.98 -19.12 9.39
C ASP A 146 -8.14 -18.18 8.49
N GLY A 147 -7.98 -16.91 8.88
CA GLY A 147 -7.24 -15.90 8.13
C GLY A 147 -7.94 -15.39 6.86
N ASN A 148 -9.13 -15.90 6.54
CA ASN A 148 -9.91 -15.53 5.35
C ASN A 148 -10.87 -14.36 5.58
N GLY A 149 -10.72 -13.65 6.68
CA GLY A 149 -11.46 -12.43 6.98
C GLY A 149 -10.73 -11.55 7.97
N VAL A 150 -11.29 -10.35 8.16
CA VAL A 150 -10.86 -9.38 9.16
C VAL A 150 -12.08 -8.93 9.93
N ASN A 151 -11.94 -8.86 11.25
CA ASN A 151 -12.94 -8.34 12.17
C ASN A 151 -12.49 -6.98 12.70
N ASN A 152 -13.45 -6.21 13.18
CA ASN A 152 -13.23 -5.00 13.98
C ASN A 152 -12.38 -3.92 13.27
N CYS A 153 -12.55 -3.77 11.96
CA CYS A 153 -11.92 -2.72 11.18
C CYS A 153 -12.96 -1.94 10.36
N ARG A 154 -12.61 -0.73 9.93
CA ARG A 154 -13.47 0.10 9.09
C ARG A 154 -12.68 0.88 8.05
N ARG A 155 -13.35 1.22 6.94
CA ARG A 155 -13.02 2.28 5.96
C ARG A 155 -11.73 2.13 5.14
N THR A 156 -10.69 1.48 5.65
CA THR A 156 -9.37 1.40 5.03
C THR A 156 -8.60 0.18 5.50
N SER A 157 -7.33 0.09 5.10
CA SER A 157 -6.38 -0.94 5.49
C SER A 157 -6.47 -1.27 6.99
N PRO A 158 -6.69 -2.53 7.36
CA PRO A 158 -6.88 -2.93 8.75
C PRO A 158 -5.60 -2.95 9.59
N PHE A 159 -4.43 -3.21 8.98
CA PHE A 159 -3.19 -3.44 9.70
C PHE A 159 -2.10 -2.45 9.25
N PRO A 160 -2.14 -1.17 9.65
CA PRO A 160 -1.14 -0.19 9.22
C PRO A 160 0.30 -0.59 9.61
N ILE A 161 0.46 -1.42 10.64
CA ILE A 161 1.73 -2.04 11.04
C ILE A 161 1.60 -3.56 10.78
N PRO A 162 1.86 -4.04 9.55
CA PRO A 162 1.66 -5.45 9.22
C PRO A 162 2.79 -6.31 9.80
N GLU A 163 2.44 -7.40 10.48
CA GLU A 163 3.39 -8.32 11.13
C GLU A 163 3.61 -9.61 10.32
N ASN A 164 2.72 -9.89 9.37
CA ASN A 164 2.77 -11.09 8.55
C ASN A 164 2.18 -10.84 7.14
N GLY A 165 2.34 -11.82 6.25
CA GLY A 165 1.86 -11.73 4.87
C GLY A 165 0.34 -11.58 4.73
N LEU A 166 -0.45 -12.19 5.63
CA LEU A 166 -1.91 -12.05 5.61
C LEU A 166 -2.33 -10.61 5.88
N HIS A 167 -1.67 -9.91 6.81
CA HIS A 167 -1.93 -8.49 7.06
C HIS A 167 -1.69 -7.66 5.79
N GLY A 168 -0.60 -7.94 5.06
CA GLY A 168 -0.30 -7.30 3.78
C GLY A 168 -1.38 -7.56 2.71
N ILE A 169 -1.86 -8.80 2.60
CA ILE A 169 -2.93 -9.18 1.66
C ILE A 169 -4.24 -8.45 2.02
N TRP A 170 -4.63 -8.45 3.29
CA TRP A 170 -5.84 -7.76 3.75
C TRP A 170 -5.75 -6.25 3.58
N ASN A 171 -4.59 -5.64 3.85
CA ASN A 171 -4.35 -4.24 3.53
C ASN A 171 -4.52 -3.96 2.04
N HIS A 172 -4.02 -4.83 1.16
CA HIS A 172 -4.26 -4.67 -0.26
C HIS A 172 -5.75 -4.73 -0.59
N MET A 173 -6.48 -5.72 -0.09
CA MET A 173 -7.90 -5.90 -0.42
C MET A 173 -8.81 -4.80 0.12
N LEU A 174 -8.52 -4.29 1.33
CA LEU A 174 -9.37 -3.35 2.06
C LEU A 174 -8.85 -1.89 2.05
N ARG A 175 -7.79 -1.59 1.28
CA ARG A 175 -7.29 -0.20 1.15
C ARG A 175 -8.39 0.75 0.67
N TYR A 176 -8.35 1.98 1.16
CA TYR A 176 -9.23 3.03 0.67
C TYR A 176 -8.97 3.36 -0.80
N ARG A 177 -10.05 3.42 -1.61
CA ARG A 177 -10.02 3.69 -3.06
C ARG A 177 -11.06 4.73 -3.48
N GLY A 178 -11.55 5.51 -2.52
CA GLY A 178 -12.80 6.26 -2.66
C GLY A 178 -14.02 5.41 -2.32
N GLU A 179 -15.18 6.05 -2.29
CA GLU A 179 -16.47 5.39 -2.02
C GLU A 179 -17.01 4.68 -3.26
N SER A 180 -16.94 5.33 -4.42
CA SER A 180 -17.39 4.78 -5.68
C SER A 180 -16.45 5.17 -6.81
N ILE A 181 -16.47 4.35 -7.86
CA ILE A 181 -15.77 4.65 -9.11
C ILE A 181 -16.69 4.32 -10.27
N GLN A 182 -16.71 5.21 -11.25
CA GLN A 182 -17.23 4.94 -12.58
C GLN A 182 -16.07 5.07 -13.55
N ARG A 183 -15.84 4.04 -14.37
CA ARG A 183 -14.81 4.08 -15.40
C ARG A 183 -15.31 3.45 -16.70
N THR A 184 -14.87 4.05 -17.80
CA THR A 184 -15.06 3.51 -19.15
C THR A 184 -13.71 3.04 -19.63
N ILE A 185 -13.58 1.74 -19.87
CA ILE A 185 -12.34 1.09 -20.30
C ILE A 185 -12.49 0.70 -21.78
N GLY A 186 -11.54 1.13 -22.61
CA GLY A 186 -11.35 0.59 -23.95
C GLY A 186 -10.28 -0.49 -23.91
N GLN A 187 -10.65 -1.74 -24.17
CA GLN A 187 -9.69 -2.85 -24.30
C GLN A 187 -9.46 -3.14 -25.78
N VAL A 188 -8.19 -3.16 -26.17
CA VAL A 188 -7.75 -3.53 -27.52
C VAL A 188 -6.70 -4.62 -27.40
N ALA A 189 -6.80 -5.65 -28.24
CA ALA A 189 -5.76 -6.66 -28.42
C ALA A 189 -5.26 -6.54 -29.87
N PRO A 190 -4.17 -5.78 -30.11
CA PRO A 190 -3.66 -5.60 -31.46
C PRO A 190 -3.04 -6.90 -31.98
N ARG A 191 -3.35 -7.22 -33.23
CA ARG A 191 -2.72 -8.31 -33.99
C ARG A 191 -1.37 -7.84 -34.56
N PRO A 192 -0.48 -8.76 -35.02
CA PRO A 192 0.82 -8.38 -35.60
C PRO A 192 0.73 -7.45 -36.81
N ASP A 193 -0.40 -7.47 -37.53
CA ASP A 193 -0.70 -6.57 -38.66
C ASP A 193 -1.22 -5.19 -38.23
N GLY A 194 -1.29 -4.92 -36.92
CA GLY A 194 -1.79 -3.67 -36.34
C GLY A 194 -3.31 -3.57 -36.27
N ALA A 195 -4.06 -4.53 -36.82
CA ALA A 195 -5.51 -4.51 -36.73
C ALA A 195 -5.99 -4.90 -35.33
N TYR A 196 -7.09 -4.29 -34.88
CA TYR A 196 -7.67 -4.52 -33.55
C TYR A 196 -9.19 -4.39 -33.58
N THR A 197 -9.84 -5.01 -32.58
CA THR A 197 -11.24 -4.74 -32.24
C THR A 197 -11.28 -4.07 -30.88
N MET A 198 -12.00 -2.95 -30.77
CA MET A 198 -12.18 -2.25 -29.50
C MET A 198 -13.36 -2.81 -28.75
N VAL A 199 -13.11 -3.27 -27.53
CA VAL A 199 -14.15 -3.63 -26.56
C VAL A 199 -14.30 -2.47 -25.58
N ARG A 200 -15.50 -1.89 -25.49
CA ARG A 200 -15.82 -0.89 -24.48
C ARG A 200 -16.47 -1.57 -23.27
N ILE A 201 -15.92 -1.32 -22.09
CA ILE A 201 -16.46 -1.81 -20.81
C ILE A 201 -16.81 -0.57 -19.98
N GLU A 202 -18.06 -0.49 -19.53
CA GLU A 202 -18.49 0.48 -18.54
C GLU A 202 -18.60 -0.23 -17.20
N GLU A 203 -17.86 0.27 -16.21
CA GLU A 203 -17.82 -0.31 -14.88
C GLU A 203 -18.23 0.75 -13.86
N GLN A 204 -19.16 0.36 -12.98
CA GLN A 204 -19.56 1.13 -11.81
C GLN A 204 -19.34 0.24 -10.59
N VAL A 205 -18.52 0.71 -9.64
CA VAL A 205 -18.21 -0.03 -8.42
C VAL A 205 -18.52 0.85 -7.22
N LEU A 206 -19.25 0.28 -6.27
CA LEU A 206 -19.44 0.83 -4.94
C LEU A 206 -18.59 0.04 -3.94
N TRP A 207 -17.60 0.69 -3.34
CA TRP A 207 -16.78 0.12 -2.28
C TRP A 207 -17.52 0.27 -0.96
N ARG A 208 -18.44 -0.66 -0.66
CA ARG A 208 -19.31 -0.60 0.54
C ARG A 208 -18.51 -0.35 1.82
N TYR A 209 -17.39 -1.05 2.00
CA TYR A 209 -16.51 -0.92 3.15
C TYR A 209 -15.90 0.49 3.32
N ASN A 210 -15.66 1.21 2.22
CA ASN A 210 -15.02 2.53 2.23
C ASN A 210 -16.00 3.69 2.47
N ARG A 211 -17.31 3.41 2.42
CA ARG A 211 -18.37 4.42 2.47
C ARG A 211 -18.31 5.24 3.76
N GLU A 212 -18.65 6.52 3.67
CA GLU A 212 -18.72 7.38 4.84
C GLU A 212 -19.72 6.85 5.90
N GLY A 213 -19.34 6.92 7.17
CA GLY A 213 -20.14 6.41 8.29
C GLY A 213 -20.04 4.90 8.57
N MET A 214 -19.27 4.13 7.79
CA MET A 214 -18.98 2.73 8.13
C MET A 214 -18.19 2.64 9.44
N THR A 215 -18.59 1.72 10.31
CA THR A 215 -18.00 1.40 11.61
C THR A 215 -17.71 -0.09 11.67
N SER A 216 -16.83 -0.50 12.57
CA SER A 216 -16.48 -1.91 12.78
C SER A 216 -17.67 -2.86 13.00
N ALA A 217 -18.84 -2.33 13.41
CA ALA A 217 -20.05 -3.11 13.63
C ALA A 217 -20.93 -3.29 12.37
N ASN A 218 -20.75 -2.45 11.34
CA ASN A 218 -21.54 -2.49 10.12
C ASN A 218 -20.70 -2.66 8.84
N SER A 219 -19.37 -2.72 8.98
CA SER A 219 -18.34 -3.09 7.99
C SER A 219 -18.61 -4.39 7.26
#